data_AF-A0A1S8XD88-F1
#
_entry.id   AF-A0A1S8XD88-F1
#
_cell.length_a   1.000
_cell.length_b   1.000
_cell.length_c   1.000
_cell.angle_alpha   90.00
_cell.angle_beta   90.00
_cell.angle_gamma   90.00
#
_symmetry.space_group_name_H-M   'P 1'
#
loop_
_entity.id
_entity.type
_entity.pdbx_description
1 polymer ?
#
loop_
_entity_poly.entity_id
_entity_poly.type
_entity_poly.pdbx_seq_one_letter_code
_entity_poly.pdbx_strand_id
1 'polypeptide(L)'
;MVRKVSFSEQEITLDAIANYHADVQAGLFEFFNGNSEKLKQRYSLERKDKALNDALSELDLSSSMNVLAAVEALIRIDYLNRVYQKKRDQLSRKMRALHDEKANKARLEDDLIQLWRSEVAVKRVLLDDLTGAFKYRHWLAHGRYWSAKLGRKYSFESVFEIAQEFSAVLEAHQRD
;
A
#
# COMPACT_ATOMS: atom_id res chain seq x y z
N MET A 1 7.04 8.98 29.20
CA MET A 1 5.83 8.69 28.39
C MET A 1 6.16 9.01 26.94
N VAL A 2 5.96 8.09 25.99
CA VAL A 2 6.25 8.38 24.58
C VAL A 2 5.28 9.45 24.09
N ARG A 3 5.80 10.48 23.40
CA ARG A 3 4.99 11.57 22.86
C ARG A 3 4.01 11.01 21.83
N LYS A 4 2.72 11.37 21.96
CA LYS A 4 1.70 11.00 20.98
C LYS A 4 2.08 11.56 19.60
N VAL A 5 1.92 10.74 18.59
CA VAL A 5 2.01 11.16 17.18
C VAL A 5 0.81 12.05 16.85
N SER A 6 1.06 13.18 16.19
CA SER A 6 0.01 13.99 15.58
C SER A 6 -0.21 13.50 14.15
N PHE A 7 -1.46 13.23 13.78
CA PHE A 7 -1.81 12.92 12.40
C PHE A 7 -1.92 14.21 11.60
N SER A 8 -1.51 14.16 10.33
CA SER A 8 -1.57 15.33 9.45
C SER A 8 -2.92 15.48 8.74
N GLU A 9 -3.76 14.43 8.76
CA GLU A 9 -5.04 14.39 8.03
C GLU A 9 -4.85 14.56 6.50
N GLN A 10 -3.67 14.17 6.02
CA GLN A 10 -3.26 14.23 4.60
C GLN A 10 -3.03 12.82 4.04
N GLU A 11 -3.60 11.81 4.69
CA GLU A 11 -3.57 10.44 4.21
C GLU A 11 -4.28 10.39 2.85
N ILE A 12 -3.62 9.77 1.87
CA ILE A 12 -4.20 9.56 0.56
C ILE A 12 -5.17 8.36 0.61
N THR A 13 -6.35 8.52 -0.01
CA THR A 13 -7.32 7.43 -0.09
C THR A 13 -6.96 6.47 -1.22
N LEU A 14 -7.45 5.22 -1.13
CA LEU A 14 -7.29 4.24 -2.21
C LEU A 14 -7.92 4.75 -3.51
N ASP A 15 -9.11 5.35 -3.45
CA ASP A 15 -9.80 5.90 -4.61
C ASP A 15 -9.00 7.04 -5.28
N ALA A 16 -8.36 7.91 -4.49
CA ALA A 16 -7.52 8.97 -5.04
C ALA A 16 -6.32 8.39 -5.81
N ILE A 17 -5.71 7.31 -5.31
CA ILE A 17 -4.62 6.62 -6.01
C ILE A 17 -5.13 5.95 -7.29
N ALA A 18 -6.29 5.31 -7.26
CA ALA A 18 -6.87 4.67 -8.43
C ALA A 18 -7.23 5.68 -9.53
N ASN A 19 -7.83 6.80 -9.15
CA ASN A 19 -8.13 7.89 -10.09
C ASN A 19 -6.85 8.45 -10.69
N TYR A 20 -5.83 8.73 -9.87
CA TYR A 20 -4.53 9.20 -10.37
C TYR A 20 -3.86 8.19 -11.32
N HIS A 21 -3.90 6.90 -10.98
CA HIS A 21 -3.40 5.85 -11.86
C HIS A 21 -4.11 5.87 -13.23
N ALA A 22 -5.44 5.91 -13.24
CA ALA A 22 -6.24 5.95 -14.46
C ALA A 22 -5.97 7.23 -15.29
N ASP A 23 -5.87 8.39 -14.63
CA ASP A 23 -5.59 9.66 -15.29
C ASP A 23 -4.20 9.65 -15.96
N VAL A 24 -3.18 9.16 -15.26
CA VAL A 24 -1.83 9.07 -15.81
C VAL A 24 -1.77 8.03 -16.92
N GLN A 25 -2.47 6.90 -16.79
CA GLN A 25 -2.56 5.87 -17.82
C GLN A 25 -3.17 6.44 -19.11
N ALA A 26 -4.30 7.13 -19.00
CA ALA A 26 -4.92 7.82 -20.15
C ALA A 26 -3.98 8.85 -20.76
N GLY A 27 -3.33 9.67 -19.92
CA GLY A 27 -2.34 10.66 -20.37
C GLY A 27 -1.14 10.04 -21.09
N LEU A 28 -0.66 8.87 -20.66
CA LEU A 28 0.39 8.13 -21.36
C LEU A 28 -0.08 7.69 -22.74
N PHE A 29 -1.28 7.11 -22.87
CA PHE A 29 -1.82 6.76 -24.17
C PHE A 29 -1.93 7.97 -25.10
N GLU A 30 -2.46 9.08 -24.63
CA GLU A 30 -2.55 10.32 -25.42
C GLU A 30 -1.18 10.85 -25.82
N PHE A 31 -0.22 10.87 -24.89
CA PHE A 31 1.13 11.36 -25.14
C PHE A 31 1.85 10.54 -26.22
N PHE A 32 1.78 9.21 -26.14
CA PHE A 32 2.46 8.32 -27.09
C PHE A 32 1.75 8.23 -28.45
N ASN A 33 0.43 8.40 -28.49
CA ASN A 33 -0.34 8.53 -29.74
C ASN A 33 -0.19 9.90 -30.41
N GLY A 34 0.27 10.91 -29.67
CA GLY A 34 0.47 12.26 -30.16
C GLY A 34 1.63 12.42 -31.15
N ASN A 35 1.65 13.59 -31.80
CA ASN A 35 2.69 14.01 -32.75
C ASN A 35 3.69 15.02 -32.15
N SER A 36 3.81 15.05 -30.82
CA SER A 36 4.71 15.95 -30.09
C SER A 36 6.15 15.82 -30.56
N GLU A 37 6.79 16.95 -30.86
CA GLU A 37 8.20 16.96 -31.29
C GLU A 37 9.14 16.46 -30.18
N LYS A 38 8.79 16.76 -28.91
CA LYS A 38 9.51 16.22 -27.74
C LYS A 38 9.46 14.70 -27.68
N LEU A 39 8.31 14.09 -28.01
CA LEU A 39 8.16 12.63 -28.06
C LEU A 39 9.07 12.04 -29.14
N LYS A 40 9.00 12.60 -30.36
CA LYS A 40 9.83 12.15 -31.49
C LYS A 40 11.31 12.22 -31.17
N GLN A 41 11.77 13.30 -30.53
CA GLN A 41 13.17 13.47 -30.14
C GLN A 41 13.57 12.48 -29.05
N ARG A 42 12.80 12.38 -27.96
CA ARG A 42 13.12 11.54 -26.80
C ARG A 42 13.20 10.06 -27.14
N TYR A 43 12.27 9.57 -27.96
CA TYR A 43 12.18 8.16 -28.34
C TYR A 43 12.63 7.91 -29.78
N SER A 44 13.47 8.79 -30.34
CA SER A 44 13.96 8.68 -31.74
C SER A 44 14.70 7.36 -32.02
N LEU A 45 15.33 6.78 -30.99
CA LEU A 45 16.11 5.54 -31.07
C LEU A 45 15.34 4.31 -30.56
N GLU A 46 14.10 4.47 -30.09
CA GLU A 46 13.30 3.40 -29.49
C GLU A 46 11.96 3.27 -30.20
N ARG A 47 11.41 2.04 -30.25
CA ARG A 47 10.04 1.84 -30.73
C ARG A 47 9.05 2.46 -29.75
N LYS A 48 8.21 3.37 -30.23
CA LYS A 48 7.16 4.03 -29.42
C LYS A 48 6.34 3.05 -28.57
N ASP A 49 5.93 1.92 -29.14
CA ASP A 49 5.17 0.90 -28.42
C ASP A 49 5.91 0.33 -27.21
N LYS A 50 7.23 0.12 -27.34
CA LYS A 50 8.07 -0.38 -26.26
C LYS A 50 8.16 0.67 -25.14
N ALA A 51 8.43 1.92 -25.50
CA ALA A 51 8.50 3.02 -24.54
C ALA A 51 7.17 3.25 -23.80
N LEU A 52 6.03 3.12 -24.48
CA LEU A 52 4.71 3.17 -23.86
C LEU A 52 4.52 2.00 -22.88
N ASN A 53 4.82 0.77 -23.29
CA ASN A 53 4.69 -0.40 -22.42
C ASN A 53 5.59 -0.32 -21.19
N ASP A 54 6.81 0.19 -21.33
CA ASP A 54 7.73 0.40 -20.21
C ASP A 54 7.19 1.48 -19.26
N ALA A 55 6.64 2.57 -19.78
CA ALA A 55 6.03 3.63 -18.98
C ALA A 55 4.78 3.15 -18.23
N LEU A 56 3.91 2.38 -18.90
CA LEU A 56 2.74 1.74 -18.28
C LEU A 56 3.16 0.76 -17.19
N SER A 57 4.18 -0.06 -17.45
CA SER A 57 4.72 -0.98 -16.45
C SER A 57 5.25 -0.23 -15.24
N GLU A 58 5.99 0.87 -15.43
CA GLU A 58 6.47 1.68 -14.31
C GLU A 58 5.34 2.37 -13.54
N LEU A 59 4.28 2.79 -14.24
CA LEU A 59 3.06 3.32 -13.62
C LEU A 59 2.42 2.27 -12.70
N ASP A 60 2.25 1.03 -13.14
CA ASP A 60 1.69 -0.04 -12.30
C ASP A 60 2.50 -0.25 -11.02
N LEU A 61 3.83 -0.26 -11.15
CA LEU A 61 4.73 -0.46 -10.01
C LEU A 61 4.65 0.72 -9.02
N SER A 62 4.69 1.96 -9.52
CA SER A 62 4.62 3.16 -8.68
C SER A 62 3.25 3.34 -8.02
N SER A 63 2.15 3.08 -8.74
CA SER A 63 0.81 3.07 -8.14
C SER A 63 0.64 1.97 -7.10
N SER A 64 1.18 0.77 -7.34
CA SER A 64 1.19 -0.31 -6.34
C SER A 64 1.92 0.08 -5.06
N MET A 65 3.07 0.75 -5.19
CA MET A 65 3.83 1.28 -4.05
C MET A 65 2.99 2.28 -3.25
N ASN A 66 2.28 3.19 -3.93
CA ASN A 66 1.42 4.18 -3.29
C ASN A 66 0.25 3.53 -2.55
N VAL A 67 -0.41 2.53 -3.16
CA VAL A 67 -1.48 1.75 -2.50
C VAL A 67 -0.98 1.12 -1.21
N LEU A 68 0.19 0.46 -1.25
CA LEU A 68 0.72 -0.23 -0.08
C LEU A 68 1.21 0.74 1.01
N ALA A 69 1.72 1.91 0.62
CA ALA A 69 2.02 2.98 1.57
C ALA A 69 0.75 3.52 2.27
N ALA A 70 -0.34 3.69 1.52
CA ALA A 70 -1.63 4.10 2.09
C ALA A 70 -2.17 3.04 3.07
N VAL A 71 -2.11 1.75 2.72
CA VAL A 71 -2.54 0.67 3.61
C VAL A 71 -1.65 0.58 4.87
N GLU A 72 -0.33 0.75 4.75
CA GLU A 72 0.55 0.84 5.91
C GLU A 72 0.12 1.99 6.84
N ALA A 73 -0.19 3.18 6.28
CA ALA A 73 -0.67 4.31 7.05
C ALA A 73 -2.00 4.00 7.74
N LEU A 74 -2.96 3.35 7.06
CA LEU A 74 -4.24 2.93 7.66
C LEU A 74 -4.04 2.02 8.88
N ILE A 75 -3.18 1.01 8.75
CA ILE A 75 -2.85 0.08 9.86
C ILE A 75 -2.21 0.83 11.02
N ARG A 76 -1.29 1.76 10.74
CA ARG A 76 -0.60 2.57 11.75
C ARG A 76 -1.55 3.49 12.49
N ILE A 77 -2.44 4.15 11.77
CA ILE A 77 -3.43 5.05 12.33
C ILE A 77 -4.41 4.28 13.20
N ASP A 78 -4.90 3.13 12.74
CA ASP A 78 -5.77 2.25 13.54
C ASP A 78 -5.09 1.83 14.86
N TYR A 79 -3.85 1.35 14.77
CA TYR A 79 -3.06 0.96 15.94
C TYR A 79 -2.96 2.09 16.97
N LEU A 80 -2.52 3.28 16.54
CA LEU A 80 -2.32 4.41 17.42
C LEU A 80 -3.65 4.96 17.96
N ASN A 81 -4.71 5.00 17.16
CA ASN A 81 -6.04 5.41 17.60
C ASN A 81 -6.58 4.47 18.68
N ARG A 82 -6.50 3.16 18.49
CA ARG A 82 -6.92 2.15 19.49
C ARG A 82 -6.16 2.30 20.81
N VAL A 83 -4.86 2.55 20.73
CA VAL A 83 -4.01 2.80 21.91
C VAL A 83 -4.44 4.09 22.62
N TYR A 84 -4.53 5.20 21.89
CA TYR A 84 -4.79 6.52 22.47
C TYR A 84 -6.21 6.68 23.01
N GLN A 85 -7.20 6.11 22.33
CA GLN A 85 -8.61 6.12 22.74
C GLN A 85 -8.92 5.06 23.80
N LYS A 86 -7.97 4.16 24.09
CA LYS A 86 -8.12 3.08 25.07
C LYS A 86 -9.37 2.21 24.83
N LYS A 87 -9.66 1.87 23.57
CA LYS A 87 -10.81 1.00 23.21
C LYS A 87 -10.77 -0.33 23.99
N ARG A 88 -11.95 -0.89 24.29
CA ARG A 88 -12.08 -1.99 25.27
C ARG A 88 -11.96 -3.39 24.66
N ASP A 89 -12.02 -3.49 23.34
CA ASP A 89 -11.90 -4.74 22.59
C ASP A 89 -10.54 -5.41 22.77
N GLN A 90 -10.50 -6.69 22.43
CA GLN A 90 -9.35 -7.55 22.65
C GLN A 90 -8.13 -7.11 21.82
N LEU A 91 -8.32 -6.76 20.54
CA LEU A 91 -7.25 -6.24 19.69
C LEU A 91 -6.61 -4.98 20.30
N SER A 92 -7.43 -4.03 20.75
CA SER A 92 -6.97 -2.80 21.39
C SER A 92 -6.20 -3.04 22.69
N ARG A 93 -6.55 -4.06 23.49
CA ARG A 93 -5.78 -4.45 24.68
C ARG A 93 -4.39 -4.96 24.30
N LYS A 94 -4.30 -5.81 23.28
CA LYS A 94 -3.03 -6.35 22.78
C LYS A 94 -2.16 -5.27 22.15
N MET A 95 -2.76 -4.36 21.39
CA MET A 95 -2.06 -3.20 20.82
C MET A 95 -1.53 -2.25 21.90
N ARG A 96 -2.25 -2.04 23.00
CA ARG A 96 -1.70 -1.26 24.14
C ARG A 96 -0.50 -1.94 24.77
N ALA A 97 -0.56 -3.25 25.01
CA ALA A 97 0.57 -4.00 25.55
C ALA A 97 1.80 -3.90 24.62
N LEU A 98 1.58 -4.04 23.31
CA LEU A 98 2.62 -3.84 22.29
C LEU A 98 3.18 -2.41 22.31
N HIS A 99 2.32 -1.41 22.48
CA HIS A 99 2.75 -0.01 22.55
C HIS A 99 3.56 0.30 23.81
N ASP A 100 3.27 -0.34 24.93
CA ASP A 100 4.06 -0.17 26.15
C ASP A 100 5.50 -0.72 25.97
N GLU A 101 5.66 -1.77 25.16
CA GLU A 101 6.97 -2.36 24.84
C GLU A 101 7.71 -1.60 23.72
N LYS A 102 7.04 -1.36 22.59
CA LYS A 102 7.68 -0.89 21.34
C LYS A 102 7.26 0.51 20.93
N ALA A 103 6.20 1.05 21.53
CA ALA A 103 5.58 2.32 21.15
C ALA A 103 5.38 2.45 19.63
N ASN A 104 5.94 3.49 19.03
CA ASN A 104 5.87 3.76 17.59
C ASN A 104 6.80 2.88 16.75
N LYS A 105 7.67 2.07 17.38
CA LYS A 105 8.63 1.18 16.71
C LYS A 105 8.08 -0.22 16.43
N ALA A 106 6.83 -0.51 16.77
CA ALA A 106 6.17 -1.75 16.38
C ALA A 106 6.35 -1.97 14.86
N ARG A 107 6.67 -3.18 14.42
CA ARG A 107 6.87 -3.51 13.01
C ARG A 107 5.53 -3.81 12.33
N LEU A 108 5.40 -3.43 11.05
CA LEU A 108 4.15 -3.61 10.33
C LEU A 108 3.77 -5.09 10.19
N GLU A 109 4.66 -5.89 9.61
CA GLU A 109 4.40 -7.32 9.37
C GLU A 109 4.50 -8.14 10.66
N ASP A 110 5.64 -8.07 11.35
CA ASP A 110 5.94 -8.93 12.50
C ASP A 110 5.05 -8.67 13.72
N ASP A 111 4.59 -7.43 13.91
CA ASP A 111 3.81 -7.04 15.09
C ASP A 111 2.35 -6.73 14.73
N LEU A 112 2.10 -5.74 13.86
CA LEU A 112 0.74 -5.22 13.66
C LEU A 112 -0.15 -6.18 12.89
N ILE A 113 0.29 -6.68 11.73
CA ILE A 113 -0.47 -7.66 10.93
C ILE A 113 -0.61 -8.97 11.72
N GLN A 114 0.40 -9.35 12.49
CA GLN A 114 0.33 -10.54 13.35
C GLN A 114 -0.72 -10.41 14.46
N LEU A 115 -0.90 -9.22 15.06
CA LEU A 115 -1.99 -8.99 16.01
C LEU A 115 -3.37 -9.06 15.35
N TRP A 116 -3.52 -8.49 14.16
CA TRP A 116 -4.75 -8.66 13.37
C TRP A 116 -5.01 -10.14 13.09
N ARG A 117 -3.97 -10.91 12.78
CA ARG A 117 -4.06 -12.36 12.60
C ARG A 117 -4.52 -13.07 13.88
N SER A 118 -4.03 -12.70 15.06
CA SER A 118 -4.37 -13.43 16.28
C SER A 118 -5.74 -13.07 16.85
N GLU A 119 -6.14 -11.80 16.76
CA GLU A 119 -7.32 -11.31 17.50
C GLU A 119 -8.55 -11.03 16.63
N VAL A 120 -8.42 -10.99 15.30
CA VAL A 120 -9.54 -10.64 14.41
C VAL A 120 -9.91 -11.81 13.51
N ALA A 121 -11.21 -12.05 13.36
CA ALA A 121 -11.76 -13.06 12.46
C ALA A 121 -11.71 -12.60 10.99
N VAL A 122 -10.49 -12.50 10.44
CA VAL A 122 -10.24 -12.20 9.02
C VAL A 122 -9.85 -13.48 8.29
N LYS A 123 -10.24 -13.58 7.01
CA LYS A 123 -9.77 -14.65 6.13
C LYS A 123 -8.24 -14.71 6.16
N ARG A 124 -7.69 -15.89 6.47
CA ARG A 124 -6.23 -16.10 6.53
C ARG A 124 -5.55 -15.73 5.22
N VAL A 125 -6.17 -16.11 4.10
CA VAL A 125 -5.70 -15.81 2.74
C VAL A 125 -5.49 -14.31 2.53
N LEU A 126 -6.42 -13.46 2.98
CA LEU A 126 -6.28 -12.00 2.84
C LEU A 126 -5.05 -11.47 3.59
N LEU A 127 -4.81 -11.95 4.81
CA LEU A 127 -3.63 -11.53 5.60
C LEU A 127 -2.33 -12.09 5.01
N ASP A 128 -2.35 -13.29 4.44
CA ASP A 128 -1.20 -13.88 3.74
C ASP A 128 -0.89 -13.08 2.46
N ASP A 129 -1.91 -12.74 1.67
CA ASP A 129 -1.79 -11.93 0.46
C ASP A 129 -1.26 -10.52 0.78
N LEU A 130 -1.79 -9.88 1.82
CA LEU A 130 -1.33 -8.59 2.30
C LEU A 130 0.14 -8.64 2.76
N THR A 131 0.53 -9.69 3.49
CA THR A 131 1.92 -9.90 3.91
C THR A 131 2.83 -10.09 2.69
N GLY A 132 2.42 -10.88 1.71
CA GLY A 132 3.15 -11.02 0.45
C GLY A 132 3.28 -9.70 -0.32
N ALA A 133 2.22 -8.89 -0.32
CA ALA A 133 2.22 -7.58 -0.96
C ALA A 133 3.19 -6.61 -0.26
N PHE A 134 3.34 -6.66 1.07
CA PHE A 134 4.35 -5.85 1.76
C PHE A 134 5.79 -6.28 1.45
N LYS A 135 6.05 -7.56 1.22
CA LYS A 135 7.35 -8.02 0.67
C LYS A 135 7.60 -7.48 -0.74
N TYR A 136 6.55 -7.41 -1.56
CA TYR A 136 6.61 -6.77 -2.86
C TYR A 136 6.91 -5.27 -2.75
N ARG A 137 6.22 -4.55 -1.85
CA ARG A 137 6.53 -3.14 -1.53
C ARG A 137 7.98 -2.95 -1.09
N HIS A 138 8.51 -3.83 -0.24
CA HIS A 138 9.90 -3.76 0.20
C HIS A 138 10.86 -3.86 -0.99
N TRP A 139 10.61 -4.76 -1.95
CA TRP A 139 11.38 -4.84 -3.18
C TRP A 139 11.29 -3.56 -4.04
N LEU A 140 10.08 -3.00 -4.19
CA LEU A 140 9.87 -1.72 -4.90
C LEU A 140 10.64 -0.57 -4.25
N ALA A 141 10.55 -0.45 -2.93
CA ALA A 141 11.13 0.64 -2.15
C ALA A 141 12.66 0.72 -2.26
N HIS A 142 13.31 -0.41 -2.51
CA HIS A 142 14.76 -0.46 -2.71
C HIS A 142 15.17 -0.36 -4.19
N GLY A 143 14.28 0.05 -5.08
CA GLY A 143 14.60 0.23 -6.49
C GLY A 143 14.80 -1.08 -7.24
N ARG A 144 14.22 -2.19 -6.76
CA ARG A 144 14.15 -3.47 -7.46
C ARG A 144 15.51 -4.11 -7.79
N TYR A 145 16.58 -3.79 -7.06
CA TYR A 145 17.95 -4.19 -7.42
C TYR A 145 18.25 -5.70 -7.32
N TRP A 146 17.40 -6.49 -6.64
CA TRP A 146 17.54 -7.94 -6.54
C TRP A 146 16.35 -8.67 -7.17
N SER A 147 16.52 -9.95 -7.51
CA SER A 147 15.42 -10.80 -7.95
C SER A 147 14.52 -11.19 -6.76
N ALA A 148 13.31 -10.64 -6.72
CA ALA A 148 12.37 -10.90 -5.63
C ALA A 148 11.76 -12.31 -5.71
N LYS A 149 11.64 -12.98 -4.56
CA LYS A 149 10.97 -14.29 -4.41
C LYS A 149 9.60 -14.09 -3.76
N LEU A 150 8.63 -13.63 -4.55
CA LEU A 150 7.31 -13.20 -4.06
C LEU A 150 6.25 -14.30 -4.05
N GLY A 151 6.52 -15.46 -4.66
CA GLY A 151 5.57 -16.58 -4.75
C GLY A 151 4.40 -16.36 -5.72
N ARG A 152 4.10 -15.10 -6.07
CA ARG A 152 3.17 -14.70 -7.12
C ARG A 152 3.65 -13.44 -7.83
N LYS A 153 3.01 -13.11 -8.95
CA LYS A 153 3.13 -11.79 -9.59
C LYS A 153 2.11 -10.84 -8.98
N TYR A 154 2.51 -9.58 -8.83
CA TYR A 154 1.64 -8.49 -8.40
C TYR A 154 1.53 -7.49 -9.56
N SER A 155 0.29 -7.13 -9.90
CA SER A 155 -0.07 -5.96 -10.71
C SER A 155 -0.73 -4.91 -9.84
N PHE A 156 -0.92 -3.70 -10.38
CA PHE A 156 -1.67 -2.64 -9.70
C PHE A 156 -3.05 -3.12 -9.26
N GLU A 157 -3.80 -3.79 -10.13
CA GLU A 157 -5.15 -4.29 -9.85
C GLU A 157 -5.13 -5.28 -8.69
N SER A 158 -4.22 -6.26 -8.73
CA SER A 158 -4.15 -7.27 -7.66
C SER A 158 -3.78 -6.66 -6.30
N VAL A 159 -2.92 -5.65 -6.28
CA VAL A 159 -2.54 -4.95 -5.04
C VAL A 159 -3.69 -4.09 -4.55
N PHE A 160 -4.40 -3.43 -5.46
CA PHE A 160 -5.55 -2.61 -5.17
C PHE A 160 -6.72 -3.43 -4.61
N GLU A 161 -7.01 -4.59 -5.18
CA GLU A 161 -8.03 -5.53 -4.67
C GLU A 161 -7.72 -5.98 -3.24
N ILE A 162 -6.48 -6.38 -2.96
CA ILE A 162 -6.03 -6.75 -1.60
C ILE A 162 -6.23 -5.58 -0.63
N ALA A 163 -5.86 -4.37 -1.06
CA ALA A 163 -5.98 -3.16 -0.25
C ALA A 163 -7.44 -2.81 0.04
N GLN A 164 -8.33 -2.90 -0.95
CA GLN A 164 -9.75 -2.67 -0.77
C GLN A 164 -10.40 -3.70 0.16
N GLU A 165 -10.13 -4.99 -0.03
CA GLU A 165 -10.69 -6.03 0.83
C GLU A 165 -10.22 -5.84 2.29
N PHE A 166 -8.95 -5.50 2.50
CA PHE A 166 -8.42 -5.22 3.83
C PHE A 166 -9.00 -3.92 4.43
N SER A 167 -9.12 -2.84 3.66
CA SER A 167 -9.71 -1.57 4.14
C SER A 167 -11.13 -1.77 4.61
N ALA A 168 -11.95 -2.50 3.84
CA ALA A 168 -13.33 -2.80 4.23
C ALA A 168 -13.40 -3.60 5.55
N VAL A 169 -12.51 -4.57 5.74
CA VAL A 169 -12.41 -5.32 7.01
C VAL A 169 -12.01 -4.40 8.15
N LEU A 170 -11.02 -3.52 7.94
CA LEU A 170 -10.54 -2.58 8.96
C LEU A 170 -11.64 -1.61 9.38
N GLU A 171 -12.36 -1.02 8.43
CA GLU A 171 -13.47 -0.11 8.68
C GLU A 171 -14.61 -0.77 9.47
N ALA A 172 -14.96 -2.01 9.12
CA ALA A 172 -15.97 -2.78 9.86
C ALA A 172 -15.59 -2.91 11.34
N HIS A 173 -14.32 -3.24 11.63
CA HIS A 173 -13.81 -3.42 12.99
C HIS A 173 -13.53 -2.11 13.75
N GLN A 174 -13.59 -0.96 13.08
CA GLN A 174 -13.48 0.34 13.74
C GLN A 174 -14.82 0.84 14.30
N ARG A 175 -15.94 0.36 13.75
CA ARG A 175 -17.31 0.72 14.15
C ARG A 175 -17.81 -0.07 15.37
N ASP A 176 -17.15 -1.17 15.70
CA ASP A 176 -17.35 -1.98 16.90
C ASP A 176 -16.56 -1.44 18.11
#